data_AF-A0A964R4T6-F1
#
_entry.id   AF-A0A964R4T6-F1
#
_cell.length_a   1.000
_cell.length_b   1.000
_cell.length_c   1.000
_cell.angle_alpha   90.00
_cell.angle_beta   90.00
_cell.angle_gamma   90.00
#
_symmetry.space_group_name_H-M   'P 1'
#
loop_
_entity.id
_entity.type
_entity.pdbx_description
1 polymer ?
#
loop_
_entity_poly.entity_id
_entity_poly.type
_entity_poly.pdbx_seq_one_letter_code
_entity_poly.pdbx_strand_id
1 'polypeptide(L)'
;MIKTSEFVTTMHPDKRCDFIADSILDAYLAGDKQSRVAVEIMGGHNLITINGEVTSTAKPDLMAVVKGIVGEEYKVIENIAKQSPEIARGVDTGGAGDQGIMNGYATSETEALMPLEYELARNLCKKVYEVYPYDGKTQVTIEDGVPTVVIASFQNSKNDELLKLVKSVIPNAKEYLINYAGEWTQGGFDADTGVSGRKLIVDNYGPEVTIGGGSFSGKDFTKVDRSAAYMARRIAVDLLKTRGAKQVRTKLAYAIGHVEPVMAVATIDGIEEEVTGYDLSTKGIRAFLKLDTVKYAETCTWGHFGRGFNWDV
;
A
#
# COMPACT_ATOMS: atom_id res chain seq x y z
N MET A 1 -7.40 -3.26 25.92
CA MET A 1 -6.20 -3.06 25.06
C MET A 1 -6.39 -1.76 24.28
N ILE A 2 -5.40 -0.88 24.34
CA ILE A 2 -5.38 0.38 23.60
C ILE A 2 -4.61 0.17 22.29
N LYS A 3 -5.20 0.52 21.16
CA LYS A 3 -4.59 0.43 19.83
C LYS A 3 -4.81 1.74 19.07
N THR A 4 -3.87 2.12 18.24
CA THR A 4 -3.96 3.36 17.45
C THR A 4 -3.57 3.08 16.02
N SER A 5 -4.29 3.66 15.05
CA SER A 5 -3.85 3.67 13.66
C SER A 5 -4.10 5.02 13.02
N GLU A 6 -3.33 5.29 11.97
CA GLU A 6 -3.45 6.49 11.17
C GLU A 6 -3.72 6.15 9.70
N PHE A 7 -4.21 7.14 8.99
CA PHE A 7 -4.40 7.08 7.55
C PHE A 7 -4.17 8.45 6.92
N VAL A 8 -3.81 8.46 5.64
CA VAL A 8 -3.61 9.69 4.86
C VAL A 8 -4.37 9.60 3.54
N THR A 9 -4.79 10.75 3.00
CA THR A 9 -5.53 10.79 1.73
C THR A 9 -4.61 10.43 0.55
N THR A 10 -5.22 10.15 -0.60
CA THR A 10 -4.49 9.95 -1.86
C THR A 10 -3.76 11.20 -2.34
N MET A 11 -4.05 12.37 -1.76
CA MET A 11 -3.39 13.65 -2.08
C MET A 11 -2.18 13.94 -1.19
N HIS A 12 -1.94 13.13 -0.14
CA HIS A 12 -0.71 13.21 0.64
C HIS A 12 0.51 13.03 -0.28
N PRO A 13 1.58 13.84 -0.17
CA PRO A 13 2.76 13.80 -1.05
C PRO A 13 3.30 12.39 -1.30
N ASP A 14 3.59 11.63 -0.24
CA ASP A 14 4.06 10.24 -0.37
C ASP A 14 3.07 9.34 -1.14
N LYS A 15 1.76 9.42 -0.85
CA LYS A 15 0.75 8.62 -1.56
C LYS A 15 0.57 9.06 -3.00
N ARG A 16 0.80 10.34 -3.30
CA ARG A 16 0.84 10.86 -4.67
C ARG A 16 2.05 10.29 -5.43
N CYS A 17 3.21 10.22 -4.79
CA CYS A 17 4.40 9.54 -5.35
C CYS A 17 4.14 8.05 -5.61
N ASP A 18 3.50 7.35 -4.67
CA ASP A 18 3.08 5.95 -4.87
C ASP A 18 2.15 5.81 -6.09
N PHE A 19 1.15 6.68 -6.22
CA PHE A 19 0.21 6.67 -7.33
C PHE A 19 0.90 6.94 -8.68
N ILE A 20 1.86 7.87 -8.73
CA ILE A 20 2.67 8.12 -9.92
C ILE A 20 3.51 6.89 -10.26
N ALA A 21 4.18 6.28 -9.28
CA ALA A 21 5.03 5.11 -9.48
C ALA A 21 4.24 3.94 -10.08
N ASP A 22 3.04 3.68 -9.53
CA ASP A 22 2.17 2.62 -10.04
C ASP A 22 1.48 2.97 -11.36
N SER A 23 1.22 4.25 -11.64
CA SER A 23 0.72 4.69 -12.96
C SER A 23 1.77 4.47 -14.05
N ILE A 24 3.05 4.68 -13.75
CA ILE A 24 4.17 4.37 -14.64
C ILE A 24 4.27 2.87 -14.87
N LEU A 25 4.17 2.06 -13.80
CA LEU A 25 4.12 0.60 -13.91
C LEU A 25 2.98 0.14 -14.81
N ASP A 26 1.77 0.66 -14.60
CA ASP A 26 0.60 0.33 -15.43
C ASP A 26 0.82 0.72 -16.90
N ALA A 27 1.45 1.87 -17.17
CA ALA A 27 1.77 2.30 -18.54
C ALA A 27 2.75 1.34 -19.24
N TYR A 28 3.77 0.84 -18.53
CA TYR A 28 4.66 -0.19 -19.05
C TYR A 28 3.93 -1.52 -19.28
N LEU A 29 3.16 -1.98 -18.30
CA LEU A 29 2.41 -3.25 -18.38
C LEU A 29 1.27 -3.22 -19.42
N ALA A 30 0.79 -2.04 -19.81
CA ALA A 30 -0.17 -1.89 -20.90
C ALA A 30 0.47 -2.20 -22.27
N GLY A 31 1.71 -1.78 -22.49
CA GLY A 31 2.45 -2.02 -23.74
C GLY A 31 3.22 -3.34 -23.77
N ASP A 32 3.64 -3.84 -22.61
CA ASP A 32 4.40 -5.09 -22.47
C ASP A 32 4.10 -5.74 -21.11
N LYS A 33 3.34 -6.84 -21.13
CA LYS A 33 2.92 -7.61 -19.95
C LYS A 33 4.08 -8.35 -19.24
N GLN A 34 5.27 -8.35 -19.83
CA GLN A 34 6.48 -8.90 -19.22
C GLN A 34 7.44 -7.80 -18.74
N SER A 35 7.00 -6.53 -18.73
CA SER A 35 7.80 -5.42 -18.23
C SER A 35 8.26 -5.68 -16.81
N ARG A 36 9.57 -5.57 -16.59
CA ARG A 36 10.19 -5.51 -15.27
C ARG A 36 10.43 -4.05 -14.93
N VAL A 37 9.76 -3.56 -13.90
CA VAL A 37 9.76 -2.16 -13.48
C VAL A 37 10.09 -2.12 -11.99
N ALA A 38 11.06 -1.29 -11.65
CA ALA A 38 11.34 -0.83 -10.30
C ALA A 38 11.63 0.67 -10.39
N VAL A 39 10.60 1.49 -10.18
CA VAL A 39 10.71 2.94 -10.27
C VAL A 39 10.37 3.58 -8.93
N GLU A 40 11.13 4.60 -8.59
CA GLU A 40 10.97 5.42 -7.40
C GLU A 40 10.67 6.85 -7.82
N ILE A 41 9.78 7.49 -7.07
CA ILE A 41 9.28 8.84 -7.32
C ILE A 41 9.59 9.69 -6.11
N MET A 42 10.27 10.81 -6.33
CA MET A 42 10.33 11.90 -5.36
C MET A 42 9.65 13.13 -5.98
N GLY A 43 8.79 13.78 -5.21
CA GLY A 43 7.99 14.90 -5.70
C GLY A 43 7.82 16.00 -4.66
N GLY A 44 7.83 17.25 -5.09
CA GLY A 44 7.69 18.41 -4.23
C GLY A 44 8.05 19.70 -4.95
N HIS A 45 7.39 20.81 -4.61
CA HIS A 45 7.73 22.16 -5.06
C HIS A 45 7.93 22.28 -6.58
N ASN A 46 6.93 21.86 -7.37
CA ASN A 46 6.93 21.87 -8.85
C ASN A 46 8.01 21.01 -9.52
N LEU A 47 8.58 20.04 -8.79
CA LEU A 47 9.53 19.07 -9.34
C LEU A 47 9.08 17.64 -9.03
N ILE A 48 9.07 16.79 -10.06
CA ILE A 48 9.00 15.34 -9.94
C ILE A 48 10.28 14.74 -10.50
N THR A 49 10.89 13.83 -9.76
CA THR A 49 11.99 13.00 -10.24
C THR A 49 11.53 11.55 -10.33
N ILE A 50 11.85 10.91 -11.44
CA ILE A 50 11.63 9.49 -11.69
C ILE A 50 13.02 8.86 -11.75
N ASN A 51 13.29 7.89 -10.88
CA ASN A 51 14.55 7.16 -10.86
C ASN A 51 14.30 5.66 -10.78
N GLY A 52 15.13 4.84 -11.40
CA GLY A 52 15.09 3.40 -11.20
C GLY A 52 15.41 2.61 -12.45
N GLU A 53 14.97 1.36 -12.48
CA GLU A 53 15.35 0.38 -13.48
C GLU A 53 14.13 -0.19 -14.19
N VAL A 54 14.18 -0.19 -15.52
CA VAL A 54 13.14 -0.80 -16.36
C VAL A 54 13.76 -1.70 -17.42
N THR A 55 13.17 -2.88 -17.57
CA THR A 55 13.37 -3.76 -18.73
C THR A 55 12.01 -4.04 -19.35
N SER A 56 11.77 -3.44 -20.52
CA SER A 56 10.49 -3.53 -21.24
C SER A 56 10.72 -3.32 -22.74
N THR A 57 9.86 -3.91 -23.57
CA THR A 57 9.75 -3.52 -24.99
C THR A 57 8.86 -2.29 -25.19
N ALA A 58 8.03 -1.95 -24.21
CA ALA A 58 7.19 -0.76 -24.24
C ALA A 58 8.02 0.51 -24.01
N LYS A 59 7.55 1.61 -24.60
CA LYS A 59 8.15 2.96 -24.48
C LYS A 59 7.05 3.98 -24.21
N PRO A 60 6.36 3.92 -23.05
CA PRO A 60 5.36 4.91 -22.70
C PRO A 60 6.00 6.29 -22.52
N ASP A 61 5.22 7.34 -22.78
CA ASP A 61 5.63 8.72 -22.49
C ASP A 61 5.46 8.99 -20.99
N LEU A 62 6.54 8.79 -20.22
CA LEU A 62 6.52 8.96 -18.77
C LEU A 62 6.23 10.40 -18.37
N MET A 63 6.71 11.37 -19.14
CA MET A 63 6.46 12.78 -18.88
C MET A 63 4.97 13.09 -19.02
N ALA A 64 4.32 12.60 -20.07
CA ALA A 64 2.88 12.76 -20.25
C ALA A 64 2.08 12.06 -19.13
N VAL A 65 2.49 10.87 -18.69
CA VAL A 65 1.85 10.17 -17.56
C VAL A 65 1.94 11.00 -16.28
N VAL A 66 3.13 11.48 -15.92
CA VAL A 66 3.33 12.26 -14.69
C VAL A 66 2.57 13.59 -14.77
N LYS A 67 2.71 14.34 -15.85
CA LYS A 67 2.04 15.63 -16.02
C LYS A 67 0.52 15.52 -16.07
N GLY A 68 -0.02 14.42 -16.60
CA GLY A 68 -1.44 14.12 -16.52
C GLY A 68 -1.97 13.96 -15.09
N ILE A 69 -1.10 13.65 -14.12
CA ILE A 69 -1.44 13.50 -12.70
C ILE A 69 -1.19 14.80 -11.92
N VAL A 70 -0.05 15.45 -12.14
CA VAL A 70 0.39 16.58 -11.30
C VAL A 70 0.13 17.95 -11.89
N GLY A 71 -0.02 18.07 -13.22
CA GLY A 71 -0.11 19.33 -13.95
C GLY A 71 1.07 19.56 -14.91
N GLU A 72 0.86 20.40 -15.92
CA GLU A 72 1.85 20.74 -16.96
C GLU A 72 3.00 21.62 -16.46
N GLU A 73 2.76 22.36 -15.38
CA GLU A 73 3.68 23.29 -14.73
C GLU A 73 4.82 22.59 -13.98
N TYR A 74 4.65 21.31 -13.64
CA TYR A 74 5.68 20.54 -12.97
C TYR A 74 6.83 20.24 -13.93
N LYS A 75 8.05 20.50 -13.45
CA LYS A 75 9.26 19.98 -14.06
C LYS A 75 9.34 18.48 -13.76
N VAL A 76 9.58 17.68 -14.79
CA VAL A 76 9.79 16.22 -14.66
C VAL A 76 11.22 15.90 -15.07
N ILE A 77 11.96 15.21 -14.21
CA ILE A 77 13.30 14.68 -14.48
C ILE A 77 13.21 13.16 -14.51
N GLU A 78 13.48 12.57 -15.67
CA GLU A 78 13.53 11.12 -15.86
C GLU A 78 14.99 10.63 -15.83
N ASN A 79 15.27 9.65 -14.96
CA ASN A 79 16.56 8.96 -14.89
C ASN A 79 16.33 7.45 -14.77
N ILE A 80 15.92 6.82 -15.88
CA ILE A 80 15.68 5.38 -15.98
C ILE A 80 16.89 4.67 -16.59
N ALA A 81 17.37 3.64 -15.91
CA ALA A 81 18.40 2.73 -16.39
C ALA A 81 17.81 1.36 -16.76
N LYS A 82 18.60 0.54 -17.46
CA LYS A 82 18.29 -0.88 -17.62
C LYS A 82 18.64 -1.64 -16.33
N GLN A 83 17.86 -2.68 -16.04
CA GLN A 83 18.15 -3.58 -14.91
C GLN A 83 19.52 -4.26 -15.09
N SER A 84 20.24 -4.49 -13.98
CA SER A 84 21.52 -5.21 -13.99
C SER A 84 21.36 -6.63 -14.55
N PRO A 85 22.28 -7.10 -15.43
CA PRO A 85 22.28 -8.46 -15.95
C PRO A 85 22.36 -9.54 -14.86
N GLU A 86 23.06 -9.28 -13.75
CA GLU A 86 23.21 -10.20 -12.62
C GLU A 86 21.86 -10.52 -11.96
N ILE A 87 21.04 -9.49 -11.76
CA ILE A 87 19.67 -9.61 -11.21
C ILE A 87 18.77 -10.33 -12.22
N ALA A 88 18.91 -10.00 -13.51
CA ALA A 88 18.12 -10.62 -14.57
C ALA A 88 18.31 -12.14 -14.62
N ARG A 89 19.54 -12.66 -14.43
CA ARG A 89 19.81 -14.11 -14.44
C ARG A 89 18.97 -14.91 -13.44
N GLY A 90 18.77 -14.39 -12.22
CA GLY A 90 17.96 -15.05 -11.21
C GLY A 90 16.46 -15.01 -11.56
N VAL A 91 15.98 -13.82 -11.94
CA VAL A 91 14.57 -13.58 -12.28
C VAL A 91 14.12 -14.36 -13.51
N ASP A 92 14.95 -14.43 -14.55
CA ASP A 92 14.61 -15.08 -15.83
C ASP A 92 14.36 -16.59 -15.65
N THR A 93 14.96 -17.20 -14.63
CA THR A 93 14.70 -18.61 -14.26
C THR A 93 13.40 -18.79 -13.46
N GLY A 94 12.74 -17.71 -13.05
CA GLY A 94 11.54 -17.71 -12.20
C GLY A 94 11.81 -17.49 -10.71
N GLY A 95 13.07 -17.23 -10.33
CA GLY A 95 13.46 -16.94 -8.96
C GLY A 95 13.03 -15.55 -8.48
N ALA A 96 13.06 -15.34 -7.16
CA ALA A 96 12.82 -14.03 -6.57
C ALA A 96 13.86 -13.00 -7.07
N GLY A 97 13.41 -11.79 -7.41
CA GLY A 97 14.30 -10.73 -7.89
C GLY A 97 15.20 -10.09 -6.83
N ASP A 98 14.88 -10.33 -5.56
CA ASP A 98 15.67 -9.93 -4.40
C ASP A 98 15.40 -10.93 -3.26
N GLN A 99 16.23 -10.90 -2.22
CA GLN A 99 15.85 -11.48 -0.94
C GLN A 99 14.76 -10.63 -0.30
N GLY A 100 13.97 -11.22 0.59
CA GLY A 100 13.10 -10.42 1.42
C GLY A 100 12.17 -11.22 2.29
N ILE A 101 11.44 -10.50 3.14
CA ILE A 101 10.50 -11.03 4.11
C ILE A 101 9.17 -10.36 3.82
N MET A 102 8.09 -11.14 3.78
CA MET A 102 6.76 -10.64 3.48
C MET A 102 5.78 -11.17 4.51
N ASN A 103 5.06 -10.26 5.13
CA ASN A 103 4.09 -10.59 6.17
C ASN A 103 2.66 -10.44 5.62
N GLY A 104 1.86 -11.46 5.86
CA GLY A 104 0.42 -11.50 5.64
C GLY A 104 -0.31 -11.39 6.95
N TYR A 105 -1.49 -10.78 6.94
CA TYR A 105 -2.32 -10.70 8.14
C TYR A 105 -3.80 -10.72 7.81
N ALA A 106 -4.60 -11.36 8.65
CA ALA A 106 -6.05 -11.28 8.65
C ALA A 106 -6.58 -11.38 10.09
N THR A 107 -7.66 -10.67 10.38
CA THR A 107 -8.36 -10.71 11.69
C THR A 107 -9.86 -10.68 11.50
N SER A 108 -10.62 -11.33 12.37
CA SER A 108 -12.08 -11.34 12.31
C SER A 108 -12.73 -10.07 12.92
N GLU A 109 -11.92 -9.08 13.29
CA GLU A 109 -12.40 -7.82 13.92
C GLU A 109 -13.32 -6.99 13.01
N THR A 110 -13.18 -7.12 11.69
CA THR A 110 -13.95 -6.35 10.70
C THR A 110 -14.34 -7.22 9.52
N GLU A 111 -15.37 -6.82 8.76
CA GLU A 111 -15.79 -7.51 7.53
C GLU A 111 -14.71 -7.55 6.45
N ALA A 112 -13.85 -6.52 6.42
CA ALA A 112 -12.69 -6.44 5.52
C ALA A 112 -11.54 -7.36 5.94
N LEU A 113 -11.68 -8.08 7.06
CA LEU A 113 -10.66 -8.91 7.69
C LEU A 113 -9.38 -8.13 8.05
N MET A 114 -9.54 -6.86 8.44
CA MET A 114 -8.48 -5.91 8.78
C MET A 114 -8.60 -5.45 10.25
N PRO A 115 -7.52 -4.95 10.89
CA PRO A 115 -7.60 -4.40 12.24
C PRO A 115 -8.64 -3.27 12.36
N LEU A 116 -9.38 -3.25 13.46
CA LEU A 116 -10.48 -2.32 13.67
C LEU A 116 -10.03 -0.85 13.63
N GLU A 117 -8.97 -0.51 14.36
CA GLU A 117 -8.42 0.85 14.42
C GLU A 117 -7.97 1.36 13.05
N TYR A 118 -7.41 0.47 12.22
CA TYR A 118 -6.99 0.78 10.86
C TYR A 118 -8.20 1.06 9.97
N GLU A 119 -9.23 0.21 10.02
CA GLU A 119 -10.46 0.43 9.25
C GLU A 119 -11.17 1.72 9.66
N LEU A 120 -11.22 2.03 10.96
CA LEU A 120 -11.82 3.27 11.45
C LEU A 120 -11.07 4.50 10.93
N ALA A 121 -9.74 4.52 11.03
CA ALA A 121 -8.93 5.62 10.49
C ALA A 121 -9.10 5.75 8.97
N ARG A 122 -9.00 4.63 8.23
CA ARG A 122 -9.16 4.59 6.78
C ARG A 122 -10.53 5.08 6.31
N ASN A 123 -11.60 4.60 6.93
CA ASN A 123 -12.97 4.95 6.54
C ASN A 123 -13.30 6.39 6.89
N LEU A 124 -12.82 6.90 8.03
CA LEU A 124 -12.89 8.33 8.34
C LEU A 124 -12.18 9.16 7.27
N CYS A 125 -10.95 8.77 6.90
CA CYS A 125 -10.16 9.48 5.90
C CYS A 125 -10.90 9.56 4.55
N LYS A 126 -11.43 8.43 4.08
CA LYS A 126 -12.26 8.36 2.86
C LYS A 126 -13.48 9.27 2.93
N LYS A 127 -14.23 9.22 4.03
CA LYS A 127 -15.46 10.00 4.20
C LYS A 127 -15.23 11.50 4.24
N VAL A 128 -14.15 11.93 4.89
CA VAL A 128 -13.78 13.35 4.89
C VAL A 128 -13.27 13.78 3.51
N TYR A 129 -12.52 12.91 2.82
CA TYR A 129 -12.01 13.18 1.47
C TYR A 129 -13.13 13.36 0.42
N GLU A 130 -14.29 12.69 0.58
CA GLU A 130 -15.47 12.90 -0.28
C GLU A 130 -15.95 14.38 -0.26
N VAL A 131 -15.70 15.11 0.82
CA VAL A 131 -16.09 16.53 0.98
C VAL A 131 -14.90 17.46 0.74
N TYR A 132 -13.72 17.08 1.24
CA TYR A 132 -12.49 17.85 1.13
C TYR A 132 -11.44 17.02 0.38
N PRO A 133 -11.45 17.01 -0.98
CA PRO A 133 -10.61 16.14 -1.80
C PRO A 133 -9.15 16.64 -1.92
N TYR A 134 -8.55 16.98 -0.78
CA TYR A 134 -7.23 17.58 -0.65
C TYR A 134 -6.32 16.72 0.24
N ASP A 135 -5.14 17.24 0.57
CA ASP A 135 -4.27 16.60 1.56
C ASP A 135 -4.97 16.52 2.92
N GLY A 136 -4.87 15.36 3.55
CA GLY A 136 -5.61 15.05 4.75
C GLY A 136 -5.05 13.85 5.49
N LYS A 137 -5.21 13.86 6.81
CA LYS A 137 -4.70 12.85 7.72
C LYS A 137 -5.75 12.57 8.78
N THR A 138 -5.87 11.30 9.18
CA THR A 138 -6.74 10.87 10.26
C THR A 138 -5.99 9.93 11.18
N GLN A 139 -6.31 9.96 12.47
CA GLN A 139 -5.81 8.99 13.43
C GLN A 139 -6.94 8.61 14.38
N VAL A 140 -7.05 7.32 14.68
CA VAL A 140 -8.06 6.79 15.59
C VAL A 140 -7.38 5.91 16.63
N THR A 141 -7.58 6.27 17.89
CA THR A 141 -7.23 5.44 19.05
C THR A 141 -8.49 4.74 19.55
N ILE A 142 -8.40 3.44 19.79
CA ILE A 142 -9.45 2.64 20.41
C ILE A 142 -8.98 2.05 21.74
N GLU A 143 -9.91 1.85 22.67
CA GLU A 143 -9.72 1.13 23.92
C GLU A 143 -10.78 0.03 23.99
N ASP A 144 -10.35 -1.23 23.94
CA ASP A 144 -11.23 -2.40 23.98
C ASP A 144 -12.34 -2.36 22.90
N GLY A 145 -11.96 -1.91 21.70
CA GLY A 145 -12.85 -1.81 20.54
C GLY A 145 -13.65 -0.50 20.47
N VAL A 146 -13.56 0.37 21.46
CA VAL A 146 -14.31 1.64 21.51
C VAL A 146 -13.40 2.82 21.15
N PRO A 147 -13.76 3.67 20.17
CA PRO A 147 -13.01 4.89 19.86
C PRO A 147 -12.88 5.82 21.06
N THR A 148 -11.67 6.26 21.39
CA THR A 148 -11.37 7.16 22.51
C THR A 148 -10.88 8.51 22.02
N VAL A 149 -9.87 8.54 21.14
CA VAL A 149 -9.31 9.77 20.57
C VAL A 149 -9.43 9.70 19.06
N VAL A 150 -10.03 10.72 18.44
CA VAL A 150 -10.13 10.85 16.98
C VAL A 150 -9.47 12.15 16.55
N ILE A 151 -8.49 12.04 15.66
CA ILE A 151 -7.76 13.16 15.09
C ILE A 151 -8.09 13.26 13.60
N ALA A 152 -8.38 14.47 13.14
CA ALA A 152 -8.52 14.76 11.71
C ALA A 152 -7.87 16.10 11.38
N SER A 153 -6.97 16.10 10.41
CA SER A 153 -6.31 17.29 9.88
C SER A 153 -6.50 17.31 8.36
N PHE A 154 -7.32 18.23 7.85
CA PHE A 154 -7.66 18.29 6.42
C PHE A 154 -7.50 19.69 5.86
N GLN A 155 -6.78 19.78 4.75
CA GLN A 155 -6.57 21.01 4.02
C GLN A 155 -7.92 21.58 3.53
N ASN A 156 -8.05 22.90 3.57
CA ASN A 156 -9.20 23.68 3.11
C ASN A 156 -10.51 23.36 3.85
N SER A 157 -10.43 22.81 5.06
CA SER A 157 -11.60 22.54 5.91
C SER A 157 -11.73 23.58 7.03
N LYS A 158 -12.97 23.89 7.41
CA LYS A 158 -13.29 24.70 8.59
C LYS A 158 -13.49 23.79 9.79
N ASN A 159 -12.97 24.18 10.96
CA ASN A 159 -12.95 23.30 12.14
C ASN A 159 -14.35 22.84 12.56
N ASP A 160 -15.33 23.75 12.59
CA ASP A 160 -16.70 23.43 13.00
C ASP A 160 -17.41 22.48 12.01
N GLU A 161 -17.12 22.60 10.72
CA GLU A 161 -17.69 21.74 9.67
C GLU A 161 -17.03 20.35 9.70
N LEU A 162 -15.70 20.33 9.78
CA LEU A 162 -14.94 19.09 9.88
C LEU A 162 -15.30 18.32 11.16
N LEU A 163 -15.45 18.99 12.31
CA LEU A 163 -15.88 18.34 13.54
C LEU A 163 -17.25 17.69 13.41
N LYS A 164 -18.22 18.36 12.77
CA LYS A 164 -19.56 17.80 12.52
C LYS A 164 -19.47 16.55 11.64
N LEU A 165 -18.66 16.59 10.57
CA LEU A 165 -18.45 15.46 9.67
C LEU A 165 -17.74 14.29 10.38
N VAL A 166 -16.69 14.56 11.14
CA VAL A 166 -15.98 13.52 11.89
C VAL A 166 -16.91 12.83 12.89
N LYS A 167 -17.73 13.60 13.63
CA LYS A 167 -18.71 13.07 14.58
C LYS A 167 -19.86 12.29 13.91
N SER A 168 -20.17 12.55 12.64
CA SER A 168 -21.19 11.77 11.92
C SER A 168 -20.67 10.40 11.47
N VAL A 169 -19.35 10.27 11.28
CA VAL A 169 -18.69 9.00 10.92
C VAL A 169 -18.32 8.20 12.16
N ILE A 170 -17.69 8.83 13.15
CA ILE A 170 -17.29 8.22 14.42
C ILE A 170 -17.93 9.03 15.56
N PRO A 171 -19.15 8.68 16.00
CA PRO A 171 -19.80 9.37 17.11
C PRO A 171 -19.21 8.95 18.47
N ASN A 172 -19.42 9.78 19.49
CA ASN A 172 -19.20 9.46 20.91
C ASN A 172 -17.76 9.05 21.33
N ALA A 173 -16.73 9.35 20.54
CA ALA A 173 -15.35 9.31 21.05
C ALA A 173 -15.17 10.29 22.23
N LYS A 174 -14.26 9.95 23.15
CA LYS A 174 -13.97 10.75 24.37
C LYS A 174 -13.38 12.12 24.00
N GLU A 175 -12.57 12.19 22.95
CA GLU A 175 -11.89 13.41 22.49
C GLU A 175 -11.81 13.49 20.97
N TYR A 176 -11.95 14.71 20.43
CA TYR A 176 -11.79 15.02 19.01
C TYR A 176 -10.77 16.15 18.84
N LEU A 177 -9.69 15.87 18.11
CA LEU A 177 -8.65 16.84 17.79
C LEU A 177 -8.76 17.19 16.31
N ILE A 178 -9.41 18.32 16.01
CA ILE A 178 -9.72 18.74 14.64
C ILE A 178 -8.82 19.89 14.24
N ASN A 179 -8.03 19.70 13.17
CA ASN A 179 -7.03 20.65 12.68
C ASN A 179 -6.30 21.31 13.86
N TYR A 180 -5.74 20.48 14.76
CA TYR A 180 -5.29 20.95 16.08
C TYR A 180 -4.21 22.04 16.01
N ALA A 181 -3.41 22.02 14.94
CA ALA A 181 -2.41 23.05 14.63
C ALA A 181 -2.98 24.34 14.00
N GLY A 182 -4.30 24.43 13.83
CA GLY A 182 -4.99 25.49 13.12
C GLY A 182 -5.52 25.06 11.75
N GLU A 183 -6.44 25.86 11.19
CA GLU A 183 -6.92 25.66 9.81
C GLU A 183 -5.76 25.73 8.82
N TRP A 184 -5.79 24.86 7.82
CA TRP A 184 -4.65 24.56 6.96
C TRP A 184 -5.02 24.72 5.49
N THR A 185 -4.28 25.55 4.74
CA THR A 185 -4.62 25.89 3.35
C THR A 185 -3.59 25.44 2.32
N GLN A 186 -2.31 25.32 2.68
CA GLN A 186 -1.22 24.90 1.79
C GLN A 186 -0.80 23.46 2.11
N GLY A 187 -1.17 22.49 1.28
CA GLY A 187 -0.87 21.06 1.45
C GLY A 187 -0.29 20.42 0.20
N GLY A 188 -0.14 19.08 0.20
CA GLY A 188 0.41 18.35 -0.93
C GLY A 188 1.86 18.75 -1.24
N PHE A 189 2.25 18.63 -2.52
CA PHE A 189 3.63 18.94 -2.96
C PHE A 189 4.04 20.41 -2.77
N ASP A 190 3.09 21.31 -2.52
CA ASP A 190 3.41 22.70 -2.23
C ASP A 190 3.95 22.88 -0.80
N ALA A 191 3.64 21.94 0.09
CA ALA A 191 3.94 22.01 1.52
C ALA A 191 5.01 21.03 1.98
N ASP A 192 5.10 19.86 1.33
CA ASP A 192 6.00 18.78 1.76
C ASP A 192 6.49 17.93 0.58
N THR A 193 7.67 17.35 0.75
CA THR A 193 8.26 16.44 -0.23
C THR A 193 7.71 15.03 0.00
N GLY A 194 7.21 14.41 -1.07
CA GLY A 194 6.79 13.01 -1.07
C GLY A 194 7.85 12.09 -1.66
N VAL A 195 7.91 10.85 -1.18
CA VAL A 195 8.68 9.77 -1.78
C VAL A 195 7.86 8.49 -1.82
N SER A 196 7.94 7.73 -2.91
CA SER A 196 7.32 6.40 -3.04
C SER A 196 7.76 5.48 -1.89
N GLY A 197 6.85 4.63 -1.41
CA GLY A 197 7.16 3.63 -0.39
C GLY A 197 7.37 4.19 1.02
N ARG A 198 7.02 5.45 1.31
CA ARG A 198 7.14 6.04 2.66
C ARG A 198 5.94 5.82 3.58
N LYS A 199 4.87 5.19 3.07
CA LYS A 199 3.63 4.92 3.79
C LYS A 199 3.36 3.42 3.98
N LEU A 200 4.42 2.63 4.18
CA LEU A 200 4.35 1.17 4.30
C LEU A 200 3.32 0.67 5.32
N ILE A 201 3.28 1.27 6.52
CA ILE A 201 2.35 0.86 7.57
C ILE A 201 0.89 1.13 7.17
N VAL A 202 0.63 2.26 6.51
CA VAL A 202 -0.68 2.64 5.96
C VAL A 202 -1.07 1.72 4.80
N ASP A 203 -0.10 1.31 3.98
CA ASP A 203 -0.32 0.42 2.85
C ASP A 203 -0.57 -1.04 3.25
N ASN A 204 -0.10 -1.43 4.44
CA ASN A 204 -0.27 -2.77 5.01
C ASN A 204 -1.49 -2.82 5.94
N TYR A 205 -1.27 -2.96 7.24
CA TYR A 205 -2.30 -3.35 8.22
C TYR A 205 -2.40 -2.36 9.39
N GLY A 206 -1.72 -1.22 9.36
CA GLY A 206 -1.53 -0.38 10.53
C GLY A 206 -0.40 -0.87 11.45
N PRO A 207 -0.10 -0.13 12.53
CA PRO A 207 1.16 -0.27 13.27
C PRO A 207 1.23 -1.52 14.17
N GLU A 208 0.10 -2.17 14.46
CA GLU A 208 0.02 -3.33 15.36
C GLU A 208 0.47 -4.65 14.72
N VAL A 209 0.76 -4.63 13.41
CA VAL A 209 1.19 -5.79 12.63
C VAL A 209 2.58 -5.52 12.09
N THR A 210 3.50 -6.46 12.31
CA THR A 210 4.85 -6.36 11.75
C THR A 210 4.81 -6.44 10.23
N ILE A 211 5.71 -5.71 9.57
CA ILE A 211 5.91 -5.76 8.12
C ILE A 211 7.36 -6.16 7.81
N GLY A 212 7.60 -6.63 6.59
CA GLY A 212 8.93 -7.08 6.16
C GLY A 212 9.87 -5.99 5.64
N GLY A 213 9.35 -4.78 5.38
CA GLY A 213 10.14 -3.59 5.03
C GLY A 213 10.14 -3.19 3.55
N GLY A 214 9.76 -4.10 2.64
CA GLY A 214 9.65 -3.80 1.21
C GLY A 214 8.48 -2.88 0.87
N SER A 215 8.72 -1.84 0.06
CA SER A 215 7.67 -1.03 -0.59
C SER A 215 6.95 -1.78 -1.70
N PHE A 216 5.73 -1.36 -2.02
CA PHE A 216 4.92 -1.95 -3.08
C PHE A 216 5.01 -1.14 -4.38
N SER A 217 4.65 0.15 -4.31
CA SER A 217 4.48 1.04 -5.46
C SER A 217 5.70 1.07 -6.39
N GLY A 218 5.46 1.11 -7.70
CA GLY A 218 6.51 1.19 -8.71
C GLY A 218 7.23 -0.14 -9.00
N LYS A 219 6.81 -1.24 -8.37
CA LYS A 219 7.39 -2.57 -8.57
C LYS A 219 6.42 -3.50 -9.31
N ASP A 220 6.86 -4.16 -10.37
CA ASP A 220 6.05 -5.20 -11.01
C ASP A 220 5.91 -6.48 -10.17
N PHE A 221 5.06 -7.40 -10.61
CA PHE A 221 4.72 -8.62 -9.89
C PHE A 221 5.89 -9.60 -9.69
N THR A 222 7.02 -9.49 -10.39
CA THR A 222 8.19 -10.35 -10.14
C THR A 222 8.95 -9.95 -8.87
N LYS A 223 8.65 -8.79 -8.28
CA LYS A 223 9.28 -8.31 -7.05
C LYS A 223 8.49 -8.85 -5.87
N VAL A 224 9.12 -9.78 -5.14
CA VAL A 224 8.46 -10.51 -4.05
C VAL A 224 7.96 -9.59 -2.94
N ASP A 225 8.57 -8.41 -2.75
CA ASP A 225 8.10 -7.38 -1.81
C ASP A 225 6.60 -7.10 -1.98
N ARG A 226 6.13 -7.07 -3.22
CA ARG A 226 4.72 -6.85 -3.57
C ARG A 226 3.97 -8.16 -3.70
N SER A 227 4.40 -9.03 -4.62
CA SER A 227 3.61 -10.21 -4.98
C SER A 227 3.51 -11.23 -3.85
N ALA A 228 4.60 -11.48 -3.12
CA ALA A 228 4.56 -12.39 -1.98
C ALA A 228 3.88 -11.77 -0.75
N ALA A 229 3.87 -10.44 -0.57
CA ALA A 229 3.04 -9.81 0.45
C ALA A 229 1.54 -9.98 0.15
N TYR A 230 1.15 -9.82 -1.12
CA TYR A 230 -0.24 -10.09 -1.54
C TYR A 230 -0.59 -11.57 -1.35
N MET A 231 0.33 -12.49 -1.68
CA MET A 231 0.10 -13.92 -1.44
C MET A 231 0.00 -14.24 0.05
N ALA A 232 0.85 -13.65 0.89
CA ALA A 232 0.81 -13.85 2.33
C ALA A 232 -0.52 -13.35 2.91
N ARG A 233 -1.05 -12.21 2.45
CA ARG A 233 -2.40 -11.75 2.79
C ARG A 233 -3.46 -12.79 2.40
N ARG A 234 -3.38 -13.31 1.18
CA ARG A 234 -4.33 -14.30 0.68
C ARG A 234 -4.37 -15.57 1.53
N ILE A 235 -3.20 -16.10 1.87
CA ILE A 235 -3.06 -17.27 2.75
C ILE A 235 -3.66 -16.96 4.13
N ALA A 236 -3.39 -15.79 4.70
CA ALA A 236 -3.95 -15.40 6.00
C ALA A 236 -5.48 -15.33 5.96
N VAL A 237 -6.06 -14.80 4.89
CA VAL A 237 -7.53 -14.75 4.68
C VAL A 237 -8.11 -16.16 4.55
N ASP A 238 -7.52 -17.01 3.72
CA ASP A 238 -7.99 -18.38 3.49
C ASP A 238 -7.97 -19.20 4.79
N LEU A 239 -6.85 -19.14 5.52
CA LEU A 239 -6.71 -19.83 6.81
C LEU A 239 -7.67 -19.29 7.86
N LEU A 240 -7.86 -17.97 7.95
CA LEU A 240 -8.80 -17.37 8.89
C LEU A 240 -10.22 -17.89 8.66
N LYS A 241 -10.69 -17.87 7.41
CA LYS A 241 -12.03 -18.34 7.03
C LYS A 241 -12.19 -19.85 7.24
N THR A 242 -11.25 -20.65 6.74
CA THR A 242 -11.37 -22.12 6.75
C THR A 242 -11.19 -22.73 8.13
N ARG A 243 -10.42 -22.09 9.01
CA ARG A 243 -10.21 -22.54 10.39
C ARG A 243 -11.15 -21.89 11.41
N GLY A 244 -11.92 -20.87 11.00
CA GLY A 244 -12.74 -20.08 11.93
C GLY A 244 -11.89 -19.37 12.99
N ALA A 245 -10.67 -18.97 12.63
CA ALA A 245 -9.72 -18.34 13.53
C ALA A 245 -10.08 -16.87 13.80
N LYS A 246 -9.59 -16.30 14.90
CA LYS A 246 -9.75 -14.86 15.18
C LYS A 246 -8.66 -14.04 14.50
N GLN A 247 -7.45 -14.58 14.41
CA GLN A 247 -6.29 -13.88 13.85
C GLN A 247 -5.35 -14.87 13.16
N VAL A 248 -4.85 -14.50 11.98
CA VAL A 248 -3.81 -15.23 11.27
C VAL A 248 -2.70 -14.28 10.85
N ARG A 249 -1.45 -14.67 11.12
CA ARG A 249 -0.23 -14.02 10.62
C ARG A 249 0.49 -14.98 9.70
N THR A 250 0.77 -14.60 8.46
CA THR A 250 1.57 -15.39 7.52
C THR A 250 2.93 -14.75 7.33
N LYS A 251 3.99 -15.54 7.17
CA LYS A 251 5.33 -15.04 6.90
C LYS A 251 5.98 -15.87 5.80
N LEU A 252 6.36 -15.19 4.73
CA LEU A 252 7.14 -15.76 3.63
C LEU A 252 8.52 -15.11 3.61
N ALA A 253 9.57 -15.87 3.29
CA ALA A 253 10.88 -15.31 3.03
C ALA A 253 11.51 -15.95 1.79
N TYR A 254 12.20 -15.13 1.00
CA TYR A 254 12.86 -15.54 -0.23
C TYR A 254 14.35 -15.20 -0.20
N ALA A 255 15.14 -16.01 -0.89
CA ALA A 255 16.51 -15.68 -1.26
C ALA A 255 16.55 -15.26 -2.73
N ILE A 256 17.39 -14.29 -3.07
CA ILE A 256 17.54 -13.81 -4.44
C ILE A 256 17.87 -14.96 -5.41
N GLY A 257 17.15 -15.04 -6.52
CA GLY A 257 17.28 -16.07 -7.55
C GLY A 257 16.73 -17.45 -7.17
N HIS A 258 16.25 -17.66 -5.93
CA HIS A 258 15.63 -18.92 -5.53
C HIS A 258 14.15 -18.92 -5.89
N VAL A 259 13.65 -20.02 -6.46
CA VAL A 259 12.27 -20.15 -6.94
C VAL A 259 11.28 -20.31 -5.78
N GLU A 260 11.60 -21.21 -4.86
CA GLU A 260 10.77 -21.48 -3.68
C GLU A 260 11.11 -20.53 -2.53
N PRO A 261 10.19 -20.26 -1.60
CA PRO A 261 10.53 -19.56 -0.38
C PRO A 261 11.50 -20.40 0.48
N VAL A 262 12.41 -19.72 1.18
CA VAL A 262 13.26 -20.35 2.20
C VAL A 262 12.51 -20.55 3.53
N MET A 263 11.34 -19.93 3.66
CA MET A 263 10.44 -20.08 4.80
C MET A 263 9.01 -19.70 4.40
N ALA A 264 8.03 -20.52 4.78
CA ALA A 264 6.61 -20.24 4.62
C ALA A 264 5.84 -20.77 5.83
N VAL A 265 5.44 -19.87 6.74
CA VAL A 265 4.76 -20.23 7.99
C VAL A 265 3.53 -19.38 8.24
N ALA A 266 2.57 -19.92 8.97
CA ALA A 266 1.39 -19.20 9.44
C ALA A 266 1.21 -19.41 10.95
N THR A 267 0.94 -18.34 11.68
CA THR A 267 0.52 -18.37 13.08
C THR A 267 -0.98 -18.13 13.14
N ILE A 268 -1.75 -19.15 13.54
CA ILE A 268 -3.21 -19.14 13.66
C ILE A 268 -3.57 -19.11 15.14
N ASP A 269 -4.15 -18.01 15.62
CA ASP A 269 -4.50 -17.81 17.04
C ASP A 269 -3.37 -18.17 18.02
N GLY A 270 -2.12 -17.89 17.63
CA GLY A 270 -0.91 -18.12 18.43
C GLY A 270 -0.20 -19.46 18.19
N ILE A 271 -0.76 -20.34 17.36
CA ILE A 271 -0.14 -21.63 17.01
C ILE A 271 0.52 -21.52 15.63
N GLU A 272 1.82 -21.78 15.56
CA GLU A 272 2.58 -21.76 14.30
C GLU A 272 2.50 -23.10 13.56
N GLU A 273 2.28 -23.05 12.26
CA GLU A 273 2.32 -24.19 11.34
C GLU A 273 2.96 -23.82 10.00
N GLU A 274 3.40 -24.84 9.27
CA GLU A 274 3.94 -24.68 7.91
C GLU A 274 2.80 -24.39 6.90
N VAL A 275 3.04 -23.45 6.00
CA VAL A 275 2.11 -23.16 4.91
C VAL A 275 2.30 -24.20 3.81
N THR A 276 1.24 -24.94 3.48
CA THR A 276 1.24 -25.97 2.44
C THR A 276 0.06 -25.77 1.48
N GLY A 277 0.12 -26.40 0.30
CA GLY A 277 -0.98 -26.38 -0.67
C GLY A 277 -1.03 -25.17 -1.62
N TYR A 278 -0.01 -24.32 -1.60
CA TYR A 278 0.15 -23.20 -2.51
C TYR A 278 1.43 -23.33 -3.33
N ASP A 279 1.38 -22.96 -4.62
CA ASP A 279 2.58 -22.70 -5.41
C ASP A 279 3.08 -21.28 -5.08
N LEU A 280 4.12 -21.22 -4.25
CA LEU A 280 4.69 -19.97 -3.75
C LEU A 280 5.83 -19.45 -4.65
N SER A 281 6.08 -20.06 -5.81
CA SER A 281 6.97 -19.46 -6.79
C SER A 281 6.40 -18.14 -7.31
N THR A 282 7.25 -17.23 -7.79
CA THR A 282 6.79 -15.94 -8.36
C THR A 282 5.78 -16.12 -9.50
N LYS A 283 5.93 -17.19 -10.29
CA LYS A 283 5.00 -17.57 -11.37
C LYS A 283 3.68 -18.13 -10.82
N GLY A 284 3.76 -18.99 -9.81
CA GLY A 284 2.59 -19.52 -9.09
C GLY A 284 1.74 -18.40 -8.51
N ILE A 285 2.37 -17.46 -7.80
CA ILE A 285 1.72 -16.28 -7.22
C ILE A 285 1.06 -15.42 -8.28
N ARG A 286 1.78 -15.09 -9.37
CA ARG A 286 1.23 -14.33 -10.51
C ARG A 286 -0.04 -14.96 -11.05
N ALA A 287 -0.01 -16.28 -11.29
CA ALA A 287 -1.13 -17.02 -11.84
C ALA A 287 -2.31 -17.11 -10.85
N PHE A 288 -2.04 -17.45 -9.59
CA PHE A 288 -3.05 -17.63 -8.55
C PHE A 288 -3.81 -16.34 -8.25
N LEU A 289 -3.08 -15.22 -8.13
CA LEU A 289 -3.67 -13.91 -7.83
C LEU A 289 -4.07 -13.11 -9.08
N LYS A 290 -3.83 -13.66 -10.28
CA LYS A 290 -4.07 -13.00 -11.58
C LYS A 290 -3.46 -11.59 -11.64
N LEU A 291 -2.19 -11.48 -11.27
CA LEU A 291 -1.50 -10.19 -11.15
C LEU A 291 -1.37 -9.43 -12.49
N ASP A 292 -1.58 -10.10 -13.62
CA ASP A 292 -1.56 -9.48 -14.96
C ASP A 292 -2.79 -8.62 -15.28
N THR A 293 -3.88 -8.83 -14.55
CA THR A 293 -5.14 -8.10 -14.73
C THR A 293 -5.31 -6.97 -13.72
N VAL A 294 -4.37 -6.83 -12.79
CA VAL A 294 -4.38 -5.79 -11.76
C VAL A 294 -3.98 -4.47 -12.40
N LYS A 295 -4.73 -3.42 -12.07
CA LYS A 295 -4.34 -2.03 -12.31
C LYS A 295 -3.70 -1.51 -11.03
N TYR A 296 -2.37 -1.44 -11.02
CA TYR A 296 -1.60 -1.23 -9.81
C TYR A 296 -1.82 0.16 -9.22
N ALA A 297 -2.11 1.18 -10.04
CA ALA A 297 -2.41 2.53 -9.57
C ALA A 297 -3.66 2.58 -8.66
N GLU A 298 -4.55 1.59 -8.73
CA GLU A 298 -5.70 1.49 -7.84
C GLU A 298 -5.34 0.85 -6.48
N THR A 299 -4.27 0.06 -6.44
CA THR A 299 -3.85 -0.69 -5.24
C THR A 299 -3.24 0.20 -4.17
N CYS A 300 -2.51 1.25 -4.58
CA CYS A 300 -1.87 2.18 -3.66
C CYS A 300 -2.84 3.23 -3.08
N THR A 301 -4.09 3.28 -3.55
CA THR A 301 -5.11 4.20 -3.00
C THR A 301 -5.83 3.54 -1.84
N TRP A 302 -5.91 4.18 -0.67
CA TRP A 302 -6.66 3.61 0.46
C TRP A 302 -6.18 2.23 0.96
N GLY A 303 -4.88 1.95 0.84
CA GLY A 303 -4.25 0.72 1.31
C GLY A 303 -4.43 -0.45 0.34
N HIS A 304 -3.52 -1.42 0.42
CA HIS A 304 -3.46 -2.53 -0.52
C HIS A 304 -4.41 -3.68 -0.16
N PHE A 305 -4.83 -3.77 1.10
CA PHE A 305 -5.58 -4.91 1.64
C PHE A 305 -6.98 -4.54 2.14
N GLY A 306 -7.85 -5.53 2.25
CA GLY A 306 -9.21 -5.38 2.75
C GLY A 306 -10.11 -4.58 1.81
N ARG A 307 -9.92 -4.74 0.49
CA ARG A 307 -10.62 -3.99 -0.57
C ARG A 307 -11.21 -4.87 -1.68
N GLY A 308 -11.14 -6.19 -1.54
CA GLY A 308 -11.77 -7.13 -2.47
C GLY A 308 -10.93 -7.44 -3.71
N PHE A 309 -9.62 -7.17 -3.66
CA PHE A 309 -8.69 -7.69 -4.68
C PHE A 309 -8.58 -9.21 -4.55
N ASN A 310 -7.97 -9.88 -5.54
CA ASN A 310 -7.85 -11.35 -5.56
C ASN A 310 -7.09 -11.93 -4.35
N TRP A 311 -6.35 -11.10 -3.61
CA TRP A 311 -5.69 -11.49 -2.36
C TRP A 311 -6.55 -11.28 -1.10
N ASP A 312 -7.73 -10.66 -1.21
CA ASP A 312 -8.67 -10.49 -0.10
C ASP A 312 -9.84 -11.49 -0.11
N VAL A 313 -9.97 -12.29 -1.17
CA VAL A 313 -11.14 -13.14 -1.44
C VAL A 313 -10.84 -14.62 -1.29
#